data_AF-A0A2N2GVP9-F1
#
_entry.id   AF-A0A2N2GVP9-F1
#
_cell.length_a   1.000
_cell.length_b   1.000
_cell.length_c   1.000
_cell.angle_alpha   90.00
_cell.angle_beta   90.00
_cell.angle_gamma   90.00
#
_symmetry.space_group_name_H-M   'P 1'
#
loop_
_entity.id
_entity.type
_entity.pdbx_description
1 polymer ?
#
loop_
_entity_poly.entity_id
_entity_poly.type
_entity_poly.pdbx_seq_one_letter_code
_entity_poly.pdbx_strand_id
1 'polypeptide(L)'
;MRNTLLFTITLVLAFSLGACGKKKAADNKPSEANNATMKAPATPPEPAMAPEKTTGPEVKGGGTACAVPEDNRIVKDTTFPKGCKLTVEQNLEVDEGATLTVEAGARLAFKVDTGLHIKNGKLVARGTAAEPIVLTSANTTTAPGDWNGVVFDEEHLVGQVLEFVTVEFAGHENYTGLQGAIIVYGSQGDSRITLTSCTIRQNAKQGIINLQEKGAFVKIESTTFEKNGGTAMNLLAQLMGQVADSNKFDEKITISGKIHRSVTFPKLAIPFFVDGSIDIGDDENPPTLTLPEGTVLRFKAETGIFVASEGAGALVARKVTFTSNLPTPKAGDWYGITLREKTTGTSLEECVIEFAGQAGPIGNGALVVEGDSVIPKNAKATKLSIKSAETAWGGPAAACEELAKAEHGNTVDGKPFTCPKEE
;
A
#
# COMPACT_ATOMS: atom_id res chain seq x y z
N MET A 1 35.25 -23.67 27.40
CA MET A 1 34.73 -24.54 26.33
C MET A 1 33.21 -24.44 26.28
N ARG A 2 32.68 -23.70 25.30
CA ARG A 2 31.43 -24.00 24.57
C ARG A 2 31.19 -22.85 23.59
N ASN A 3 31.60 -23.09 22.35
CA ASN A 3 31.22 -22.30 21.18
C ASN A 3 29.72 -22.51 20.92
N THR A 4 29.01 -21.44 20.57
CA THR A 4 27.73 -21.56 19.88
C THR A 4 27.75 -20.59 18.71
N LEU A 5 27.80 -21.18 17.52
CA LEU A 5 27.92 -20.56 16.21
C LEU A 5 26.54 -20.00 15.83
N LEU A 6 26.45 -18.70 15.53
CA LEU A 6 25.31 -18.10 14.84
C LEU A 6 25.48 -18.36 13.34
N PHE A 7 24.48 -18.98 12.71
CA PHE A 7 24.36 -19.06 11.25
C PHE A 7 23.53 -17.87 10.76
N THR A 8 24.19 -16.95 10.04
CA THR A 8 23.54 -15.96 9.17
C THR A 8 23.47 -16.52 7.75
N ILE A 9 22.26 -16.64 7.21
CA ILE A 9 22.03 -17.00 5.80
C ILE A 9 21.93 -15.68 5.01
N THR A 10 22.96 -15.38 4.23
CA THR A 10 22.96 -14.30 3.23
C THR A 10 22.60 -14.91 1.89
N LEU A 11 21.44 -14.55 1.33
CA LEU A 11 21.05 -14.93 -0.03
C LEU A 11 21.54 -13.84 -1.00
N VAL A 12 22.57 -14.15 -1.78
CA VAL A 12 23.07 -13.32 -2.88
C VAL A 12 22.45 -13.82 -4.18
N LEU A 13 21.61 -13.00 -4.84
CA LEU A 13 21.22 -13.22 -6.23
C LEU A 13 22.23 -12.48 -7.13
N ALA A 14 22.99 -13.24 -7.91
CA ALA A 14 23.85 -12.72 -8.97
C ALA A 14 23.07 -12.66 -10.29
N PHE A 15 22.99 -11.47 -10.90
CA PHE A 15 22.63 -11.29 -12.31
C PHE A 15 23.89 -11.40 -13.17
N SER A 16 23.92 -12.31 -14.13
CA SER A 16 24.94 -12.34 -15.19
C SER A 16 24.39 -11.74 -16.48
N LEU A 17 25.02 -10.66 -16.94
CA LEU A 17 24.92 -10.13 -18.31
C LEU A 17 25.62 -11.05 -19.30
N GLY A 18 24.97 -11.32 -20.44
CA GLY A 18 25.59 -11.92 -21.62
C GLY A 18 24.99 -11.30 -22.88
N ALA A 19 25.80 -10.54 -23.61
CA ALA A 19 25.39 -9.79 -24.79
C ALA A 19 25.72 -10.48 -26.12
N CYS A 20 24.90 -10.13 -27.11
CA CYS A 20 25.20 -9.89 -28.53
C CYS A 20 25.15 -11.03 -29.58
N GLY A 21 24.37 -10.78 -30.64
CA GLY A 21 24.43 -11.49 -31.92
C GLY A 21 23.36 -11.02 -32.93
N LYS A 22 23.63 -9.94 -33.67
CA LYS A 22 22.80 -9.41 -34.77
C LYS A 22 22.68 -10.41 -35.94
N LYS A 23 21.52 -10.43 -36.63
CA LYS A 23 21.47 -10.56 -38.11
C LYS A 23 20.16 -10.03 -38.71
N LYS A 24 20.32 -9.26 -39.78
CA LYS A 24 19.31 -8.60 -40.63
C LYS A 24 18.54 -9.62 -41.49
N ALA A 25 17.30 -9.30 -41.86
CA ALA A 25 16.66 -9.82 -43.07
C ALA A 25 15.96 -8.66 -43.80
N ALA A 26 16.21 -8.57 -45.10
CA ALA A 26 15.59 -7.65 -46.04
C ALA A 26 14.77 -8.45 -47.06
N ASP A 27 13.73 -7.78 -47.54
CA ASP A 27 12.77 -8.04 -48.62
C ASP A 27 13.10 -9.08 -49.71
N ASN A 28 12.09 -9.87 -50.10
CA ASN A 28 11.56 -9.87 -51.47
C ASN A 28 10.34 -10.80 -51.66
N LYS A 29 9.28 -10.26 -52.29
CA LYS A 29 8.25 -10.97 -53.09
C LYS A 29 8.80 -11.12 -54.53
N PRO A 30 8.41 -12.10 -55.38
CA PRO A 30 7.09 -12.13 -56.06
C PRO A 30 6.54 -13.56 -56.41
N SER A 31 5.22 -13.78 -56.39
CA SER A 31 4.27 -14.04 -57.54
C SER A 31 4.25 -15.44 -58.20
N GLU A 32 3.04 -16.07 -58.17
CA GLU A 32 2.31 -16.87 -59.20
C GLU A 32 3.03 -18.01 -59.97
N ALA A 33 2.48 -19.19 -60.30
CA ALA A 33 1.10 -19.64 -60.49
C ALA A 33 0.97 -21.20 -60.46
N ASN A 34 -0.29 -21.66 -60.32
CA ASN A 34 -0.89 -22.88 -60.87
C ASN A 34 -0.40 -24.29 -60.44
N ASN A 35 -1.27 -25.03 -59.76
CA ASN A 35 -1.97 -26.13 -60.42
C ASN A 35 -3.30 -26.50 -59.72
N ALA A 36 -4.32 -26.75 -60.53
CA ALA A 36 -5.67 -27.14 -60.13
C ALA A 36 -5.76 -28.65 -59.93
N THR A 37 -6.59 -29.11 -58.99
CA THR A 37 -7.30 -30.39 -59.12
C THR A 37 -8.51 -30.50 -58.18
N MET A 38 -9.67 -30.49 -58.83
CA MET A 38 -10.93 -31.19 -58.56
C MET A 38 -11.66 -31.06 -57.20
N LYS A 39 -12.94 -30.66 -57.34
CA LYS A 39 -13.98 -30.48 -56.33
C LYS A 39 -14.97 -31.66 -56.40
N ALA A 40 -15.45 -32.13 -55.26
CA ALA A 40 -16.67 -32.93 -55.12
C ALA A 40 -17.41 -32.54 -53.81
N PRO A 41 -18.74 -32.76 -53.71
CA PRO A 41 -19.66 -31.78 -53.12
C PRO A 41 -19.96 -31.96 -51.63
N ALA A 42 -20.48 -30.88 -51.04
CA ALA A 42 -20.88 -30.77 -49.64
C ALA A 42 -22.16 -31.57 -49.32
N THR A 43 -22.14 -32.29 -48.21
CA THR A 43 -23.31 -32.86 -47.52
C THR A 43 -23.91 -31.85 -46.52
N PRO A 44 -25.23 -31.80 -46.33
CA PRO A 44 -25.87 -30.89 -45.37
C PRO A 44 -25.69 -31.39 -43.92
N PRO A 45 -25.62 -30.48 -42.92
CA PRO A 45 -25.48 -30.87 -41.53
C PRO A 45 -26.78 -31.45 -40.95
N GLU A 46 -26.59 -32.49 -40.14
CA GLU A 46 -27.58 -33.18 -39.31
C GLU A 46 -28.10 -32.26 -38.18
N PRO A 47 -29.39 -32.34 -37.78
CA PRO A 47 -29.96 -31.45 -36.77
C PRO A 47 -29.44 -31.76 -35.36
N ALA A 48 -29.08 -30.70 -34.65
CA ALA A 48 -28.58 -30.76 -33.27
C ALA A 48 -29.60 -31.40 -32.30
N MET A 49 -29.17 -32.47 -31.63
CA MET A 49 -29.80 -32.95 -30.39
C MET A 49 -29.64 -31.90 -29.29
N ALA A 50 -30.76 -31.54 -28.65
CA ALA A 50 -30.80 -30.69 -27.47
C ALA A 50 -30.06 -31.35 -26.30
N PRO A 51 -29.21 -30.63 -25.54
CA PRO A 51 -28.64 -31.19 -24.31
C PRO A 51 -29.72 -31.31 -23.23
N GLU A 52 -29.73 -32.47 -22.57
CA GLU A 52 -30.55 -32.80 -21.42
C GLU A 52 -30.37 -31.78 -20.27
N LYS A 53 -31.49 -31.41 -19.64
CA LYS A 53 -31.51 -30.71 -18.36
C LYS A 53 -30.87 -31.58 -17.29
N THR A 54 -29.59 -31.33 -16.99
CA THR A 54 -29.01 -31.70 -15.70
C THR A 54 -29.48 -30.65 -14.69
N THR A 55 -30.42 -31.05 -13.83
CA THR A 55 -30.81 -30.27 -12.66
C THR A 55 -29.65 -30.28 -11.66
N GLY A 56 -28.84 -29.22 -11.67
CA GLY A 56 -27.93 -28.93 -10.56
C GLY A 56 -28.72 -28.74 -9.25
N PRO A 57 -28.07 -28.88 -8.08
CA PRO A 57 -28.73 -28.64 -6.80
C PRO A 57 -29.32 -27.22 -6.81
N GLU A 58 -30.61 -27.15 -6.51
CA GLU A 58 -31.38 -25.91 -6.47
C GLU A 58 -30.83 -25.02 -5.35
N VAL A 59 -29.99 -24.05 -5.72
CA VAL A 59 -29.40 -23.06 -4.81
C VAL A 59 -30.52 -22.18 -4.24
N LYS A 60 -31.00 -22.52 -3.04
CA LYS A 60 -31.91 -21.68 -2.27
C LYS A 60 -31.20 -20.40 -1.82
N GLY A 61 -31.80 -19.25 -2.15
CA GLY A 61 -31.67 -18.01 -1.37
C GLY A 61 -30.76 -16.93 -1.93
N GLY A 62 -31.34 -15.96 -2.64
CA GLY A 62 -31.11 -14.55 -2.29
C GLY A 62 -32.33 -14.10 -1.46
N GLY A 63 -32.15 -13.28 -0.43
CA GLY A 63 -33.24 -12.95 0.48
C GLY A 63 -32.93 -11.92 1.56
N THR A 64 -34.00 -11.42 2.18
CA THR A 64 -34.00 -10.51 3.33
C THR A 64 -34.29 -11.35 4.58
N ALA A 65 -33.28 -12.04 5.11
CA ALA A 65 -33.39 -12.80 6.34
C ALA A 65 -32.26 -12.39 7.28
N CYS A 66 -32.60 -12.25 8.56
CA CYS A 66 -31.58 -12.14 9.60
C CYS A 66 -31.07 -13.54 9.95
N ALA A 67 -30.37 -14.16 9.00
CA ALA A 67 -29.75 -15.47 9.16
C ALA A 67 -28.50 -15.58 8.28
N VAL A 68 -27.49 -16.30 8.78
CA VAL A 68 -26.33 -16.72 7.97
C VAL A 68 -26.79 -17.87 7.07
N PRO A 69 -26.43 -17.89 5.77
CA PRO A 69 -26.69 -19.04 4.89
C PRO A 69 -26.12 -20.35 5.45
N GLU A 70 -26.76 -21.49 5.18
CA GLU A 70 -26.36 -22.79 5.75
C GLU A 70 -24.94 -23.22 5.37
N ASP A 71 -24.46 -22.82 4.20
CA ASP A 71 -23.11 -23.08 3.70
C ASP A 71 -22.12 -21.92 4.01
N ASN A 72 -22.57 -20.89 4.74
CA ASN A 72 -21.85 -19.65 5.03
C ASN A 72 -21.38 -18.88 3.78
N ARG A 73 -21.97 -19.16 2.61
CA ARG A 73 -21.66 -18.46 1.36
C ARG A 73 -22.85 -17.63 0.90
N ILE A 74 -22.57 -16.39 0.53
CA ILE A 74 -23.50 -15.47 -0.10
C ILE A 74 -23.15 -15.46 -1.58
N VAL A 75 -23.88 -16.28 -2.35
CA VAL A 75 -23.74 -16.43 -3.81
C VAL A 75 -24.85 -15.72 -4.60
N LYS A 76 -25.78 -15.09 -3.87
CA LYS A 76 -26.86 -14.25 -4.41
C LYS A 76 -27.04 -13.04 -3.50
N ASP A 77 -27.50 -11.92 -4.07
CA ASP A 77 -27.76 -10.70 -3.32
C ASP A 77 -28.58 -10.99 -2.05
N THR A 78 -28.02 -10.59 -0.92
CA THR A 78 -28.53 -10.89 0.41
C THR A 78 -28.51 -9.62 1.25
N THR A 79 -29.60 -9.38 1.98
CA THR A 79 -29.70 -8.23 2.87
C THR A 79 -29.90 -8.68 4.30
N PHE A 80 -28.97 -8.31 5.19
CA PHE A 80 -29.15 -8.38 6.62
C PHE A 80 -29.92 -7.12 7.07
N PRO A 81 -31.19 -7.26 7.48
CA PRO A 81 -32.07 -6.13 7.67
C PRO A 81 -31.70 -5.31 8.90
N LYS A 82 -32.29 -4.12 9.00
CA LYS A 82 -32.10 -3.19 10.13
C LYS A 82 -32.20 -3.91 11.49
N GLY A 83 -31.22 -3.68 12.35
CA GLY A 83 -31.19 -4.23 13.71
C GLY A 83 -30.91 -5.74 13.78
N CYS A 84 -30.57 -6.38 12.67
CA CYS A 84 -30.27 -7.81 12.61
C CYS A 84 -29.12 -8.19 13.55
N LYS A 85 -29.28 -9.25 14.34
CA LYS A 85 -28.27 -9.76 15.26
C LYS A 85 -27.90 -11.18 14.86
N LEU A 86 -26.66 -11.39 14.45
CA LEU A 86 -26.15 -12.67 13.99
C LEU A 86 -24.95 -13.11 14.81
N THR A 87 -24.86 -14.42 15.02
CA THR A 87 -23.60 -15.08 15.37
C THR A 87 -23.11 -15.84 14.15
N VAL A 88 -21.88 -15.55 13.74
CA VAL A 88 -21.22 -16.11 12.57
C VAL A 88 -20.23 -17.16 13.06
N GLU A 89 -20.61 -18.43 12.86
CA GLU A 89 -19.91 -19.57 13.44
C GLU A 89 -18.74 -20.08 12.60
N GLN A 90 -18.70 -19.71 11.32
CA GLN A 90 -17.64 -20.03 10.36
C GLN A 90 -17.41 -18.80 9.46
N ASN A 91 -16.38 -18.80 8.63
CA ASN A 91 -16.14 -17.70 7.69
C ASN A 91 -17.40 -17.44 6.83
N LEU A 92 -17.86 -16.20 6.83
CA LEU A 92 -18.92 -15.74 5.96
C LEU A 92 -18.30 -15.22 4.66
N GLU A 93 -18.60 -15.87 3.54
CA GLU A 93 -18.00 -15.54 2.25
C GLU A 93 -19.01 -14.86 1.34
N VAL A 94 -18.64 -13.73 0.72
CA VAL A 94 -19.45 -13.06 -0.30
C VAL A 94 -18.80 -13.29 -1.66
N ASP A 95 -19.48 -14.03 -2.53
CA ASP A 95 -18.91 -14.65 -3.73
C ASP A 95 -19.89 -14.65 -4.91
N GLU A 96 -19.44 -15.17 -6.06
CA GLU A 96 -20.21 -15.37 -7.29
C GLU A 96 -20.90 -14.08 -7.79
N GLY A 97 -20.26 -12.94 -7.56
CA GLY A 97 -20.77 -11.62 -7.95
C GLY A 97 -21.84 -11.05 -7.04
N ALA A 98 -22.15 -11.71 -5.92
CA ALA A 98 -23.22 -11.30 -5.02
C ALA A 98 -22.90 -10.03 -4.23
N THR A 99 -23.95 -9.31 -3.85
CA THR A 99 -23.88 -8.19 -2.90
C THR A 99 -24.46 -8.58 -1.55
N LEU A 100 -23.64 -8.52 -0.51
CA LEU A 100 -24.09 -8.48 0.88
C LEU A 100 -24.41 -7.04 1.27
N THR A 101 -25.67 -6.74 1.53
CA THR A 101 -26.12 -5.48 2.12
C THR A 101 -26.35 -5.67 3.61
N VAL A 102 -25.73 -4.83 4.44
CA VAL A 102 -25.95 -4.79 5.89
C VAL A 102 -26.55 -3.44 6.24
N GLU A 103 -27.77 -3.45 6.74
CA GLU A 103 -28.52 -2.26 7.10
C GLU A 103 -28.20 -1.76 8.52
N ALA A 104 -28.60 -0.53 8.82
CA ALA A 104 -28.28 0.16 10.06
C ALA A 104 -28.66 -0.61 11.35
N GLY A 105 -27.86 -0.44 12.40
CA GLY A 105 -28.06 -1.08 13.69
C GLY A 105 -27.82 -2.60 13.72
N ALA A 106 -27.41 -3.22 12.62
CA ALA A 106 -27.06 -4.63 12.61
C ALA A 106 -25.80 -4.93 13.46
N ARG A 107 -25.77 -6.09 14.09
CA ARG A 107 -24.63 -6.60 14.87
C ARG A 107 -24.28 -8.01 14.42
N LEU A 108 -23.09 -8.19 13.87
CA LEU A 108 -22.54 -9.49 13.46
C LEU A 108 -21.43 -9.86 14.45
N ALA A 109 -21.62 -10.98 15.16
CA ALA A 109 -20.71 -11.52 16.16
C ALA A 109 -19.94 -12.70 15.57
N PHE A 110 -18.62 -12.62 15.46
CA PHE A 110 -17.78 -13.65 14.86
C PHE A 110 -17.14 -14.52 15.95
N LYS A 111 -17.23 -15.85 15.83
CA LYS A 111 -16.46 -16.78 16.68
C LYS A 111 -14.96 -16.70 16.37
N VAL A 112 -14.15 -17.31 17.24
CA VAL A 112 -12.71 -17.50 16.99
C VAL A 112 -12.47 -18.19 15.65
N ASP A 113 -11.38 -17.81 14.99
CA ASP A 113 -10.99 -18.27 13.66
C ASP A 113 -12.00 -17.96 12.53
N THR A 114 -12.99 -17.09 12.75
CA THR A 114 -13.96 -16.69 11.71
C THR A 114 -13.81 -15.25 11.27
N GLY A 115 -14.18 -14.96 10.02
CA GLY A 115 -14.12 -13.63 9.41
C GLY A 115 -15.23 -13.38 8.40
N LEU A 116 -15.29 -12.14 7.91
CA LEU A 116 -16.10 -11.76 6.76
C LEU A 116 -15.17 -11.63 5.54
N HIS A 117 -15.31 -12.54 4.59
CA HIS A 117 -14.44 -12.63 3.42
C HIS A 117 -15.21 -12.19 2.17
N ILE A 118 -14.68 -11.20 1.46
CA ILE A 118 -15.24 -10.73 0.20
C ILE A 118 -14.38 -11.32 -0.92
N LYS A 119 -14.86 -12.41 -1.52
CA LYS A 119 -14.18 -13.23 -2.53
C LYS A 119 -14.99 -13.18 -3.82
N ASN A 120 -14.74 -12.22 -4.73
CA ASN A 120 -15.59 -12.02 -5.91
C ASN A 120 -17.03 -11.55 -5.61
N GLY A 121 -17.22 -10.86 -4.49
CA GLY A 121 -18.49 -10.25 -4.10
C GLY A 121 -18.37 -8.77 -3.75
N LYS A 122 -19.46 -8.22 -3.22
CA LYS A 122 -19.58 -6.82 -2.79
C LYS A 122 -20.19 -6.72 -1.39
N LEU A 123 -19.61 -5.86 -0.56
CA LEU A 123 -20.12 -5.47 0.75
C LEU A 123 -20.66 -4.03 0.68
N VAL A 124 -21.91 -3.86 1.07
CA VAL A 124 -22.54 -2.56 1.28
C VAL A 124 -23.06 -2.51 2.72
N ALA A 125 -22.24 -2.02 3.63
CA ALA A 125 -22.58 -1.83 5.03
C ALA A 125 -22.81 -0.34 5.31
N ARG A 126 -24.06 0.06 5.50
CA ARG A 126 -24.45 1.46 5.76
C ARG A 126 -25.24 1.58 7.05
N GLY A 127 -24.52 1.91 8.11
CA GLY A 127 -25.09 2.34 9.38
C GLY A 127 -25.51 3.80 9.37
N THR A 128 -25.89 4.29 10.53
CA THR A 128 -26.04 5.73 10.79
C THR A 128 -25.32 6.11 12.07
N ALA A 129 -25.13 7.41 12.33
CA ALA A 129 -24.57 7.86 13.60
C ALA A 129 -25.39 7.40 14.82
N ALA A 130 -26.72 7.29 14.69
CA ALA A 130 -27.61 6.84 15.76
C ALA A 130 -27.67 5.31 15.88
N GLU A 131 -27.49 4.60 14.76
CA GLU A 131 -27.61 3.15 14.65
C GLU A 131 -26.44 2.61 13.82
N PRO A 132 -25.20 2.62 14.37
CA PRO A 132 -24.05 2.09 13.67
C PRO A 132 -24.18 0.57 13.47
N ILE A 133 -23.55 0.05 12.43
CA ILE A 133 -23.36 -1.40 12.27
C ILE A 133 -22.18 -1.83 13.12
N VAL A 134 -22.27 -2.98 13.80
CA VAL A 134 -21.20 -3.48 14.67
C VAL A 134 -20.73 -4.85 14.20
N LEU A 135 -19.47 -4.94 13.81
CA LEU A 135 -18.75 -6.19 13.50
C LEU A 135 -17.78 -6.47 14.65
N THR A 136 -17.98 -7.58 15.37
CA THR A 136 -17.39 -7.76 16.70
C THR A 136 -17.27 -9.24 17.06
N SER A 137 -16.66 -9.52 18.22
CA SER A 137 -16.51 -10.85 18.78
C SER A 137 -17.84 -11.46 19.25
N ALA A 138 -17.96 -12.78 19.10
CA ALA A 138 -19.00 -13.62 19.70
C ALA A 138 -18.65 -14.13 21.10
N ASN A 139 -17.41 -13.91 21.59
CA ASN A 139 -17.02 -14.31 22.93
C ASN A 139 -17.77 -13.50 24.00
N THR A 140 -18.07 -14.15 25.12
CA THR A 140 -18.73 -13.50 26.27
C THR A 140 -17.82 -12.50 26.96
N THR A 141 -16.52 -12.75 26.97
CA THR A 141 -15.46 -11.83 27.39
C THR A 141 -14.64 -11.49 26.16
N THR A 142 -14.83 -10.30 25.62
CA THR A 142 -14.20 -9.91 24.36
C THR A 142 -12.74 -9.51 24.56
N ALA A 143 -11.88 -9.94 23.65
CA ALA A 143 -10.46 -9.61 23.62
C ALA A 143 -10.00 -9.27 22.19
N PRO A 144 -9.00 -8.38 22.03
CA PRO A 144 -8.39 -8.14 20.72
C PRO A 144 -7.88 -9.45 20.10
N GLY A 145 -8.28 -9.73 18.85
CA GLY A 145 -7.90 -10.95 18.15
C GLY A 145 -8.85 -12.12 18.35
N ASP A 146 -10.07 -11.87 18.82
CA ASP A 146 -11.11 -12.88 18.98
C ASP A 146 -11.67 -13.40 17.65
N TRP A 147 -11.44 -12.70 16.54
CA TRP A 147 -11.89 -13.09 15.20
C TRP A 147 -10.97 -12.50 14.12
N ASN A 148 -11.06 -13.02 12.89
CA ASN A 148 -10.10 -12.76 11.82
C ASN A 148 -10.13 -11.31 11.30
N GLY A 149 -11.31 -10.67 11.30
CA GLY A 149 -11.53 -9.37 10.67
C GLY A 149 -12.32 -9.43 9.36
N VAL A 150 -12.42 -8.28 8.70
CA VAL A 150 -13.00 -8.15 7.36
C VAL A 150 -11.88 -8.26 6.34
N VAL A 151 -11.96 -9.26 5.46
CA VAL A 151 -10.93 -9.55 4.46
C VAL A 151 -11.49 -9.29 3.07
N PHE A 152 -10.83 -8.41 2.33
CA PHE A 152 -11.06 -8.20 0.90
C PHE A 152 -10.03 -9.04 0.13
N ASP A 153 -10.48 -10.16 -0.44
CA ASP A 153 -9.63 -11.09 -1.21
C ASP A 153 -9.41 -10.61 -2.65
N GLU A 154 -8.51 -11.29 -3.38
CA GLU A 154 -7.98 -10.89 -4.70
C GLU A 154 -9.01 -10.42 -5.73
N GLU A 155 -10.21 -11.00 -5.72
CA GLU A 155 -11.21 -10.81 -6.77
C GLU A 155 -12.45 -10.01 -6.32
N HIS A 156 -12.44 -9.36 -5.16
CA HIS A 156 -13.61 -8.57 -4.72
C HIS A 156 -14.06 -7.52 -5.75
N LEU A 157 -15.37 -7.33 -5.87
CA LEU A 157 -15.96 -6.40 -6.83
C LEU A 157 -15.67 -4.93 -6.47
N VAL A 158 -15.87 -4.03 -7.45
CA VAL A 158 -15.79 -2.58 -7.21
C VAL A 158 -16.94 -2.09 -6.32
N GLY A 159 -16.68 -1.08 -5.50
CA GLY A 159 -17.72 -0.33 -4.77
C GLY A 159 -18.10 -0.91 -3.41
N GLN A 160 -17.13 -1.48 -2.69
CA GLN A 160 -17.24 -1.83 -1.28
C GLN A 160 -17.50 -0.56 -0.47
N VAL A 161 -18.50 -0.59 0.41
CA VAL A 161 -18.86 0.55 1.25
C VAL A 161 -19.00 0.14 2.70
N LEU A 162 -18.26 0.85 3.56
CA LEU A 162 -18.44 0.85 5.00
C LEU A 162 -18.71 2.28 5.44
N GLU A 163 -19.92 2.52 5.94
CA GLU A 163 -20.36 3.81 6.44
C GLU A 163 -20.99 3.64 7.82
N PHE A 164 -20.51 4.38 8.83
CA PHE A 164 -20.94 4.20 10.23
C PHE A 164 -20.84 2.74 10.72
N VAL A 165 -19.72 2.08 10.39
CA VAL A 165 -19.40 0.72 10.83
C VAL A 165 -18.39 0.78 11.98
N THR A 166 -18.65 0.03 13.05
CA THR A 166 -17.68 -0.26 14.11
C THR A 166 -17.10 -1.64 13.87
N VAL A 167 -15.77 -1.73 13.76
CA VAL A 167 -15.03 -3.00 13.70
C VAL A 167 -14.16 -3.11 14.93
N GLU A 168 -14.44 -4.11 15.77
CA GLU A 168 -13.78 -4.26 17.07
C GLU A 168 -13.41 -5.70 17.42
N PHE A 169 -12.37 -5.85 18.24
CA PHE A 169 -11.86 -7.15 18.74
C PHE A 169 -11.34 -8.10 17.65
N ALA A 170 -11.08 -7.60 16.45
CA ALA A 170 -10.56 -8.38 15.32
C ALA A 170 -9.03 -8.53 15.35
N GLY A 171 -8.48 -9.18 14.32
CA GLY A 171 -7.05 -9.30 14.09
C GLY A 171 -6.44 -10.63 14.56
N HIS A 172 -7.24 -11.69 14.63
CA HIS A 172 -6.70 -13.05 14.75
C HIS A 172 -5.83 -13.38 13.53
N GLU A 173 -4.80 -14.20 13.71
CA GLU A 173 -4.00 -14.68 12.59
C GLU A 173 -4.85 -15.58 11.68
N ASN A 174 -4.82 -15.34 10.37
CA ASN A 174 -5.60 -16.11 9.40
C ASN A 174 -4.70 -16.52 8.22
N TYR A 175 -5.28 -17.12 7.17
CA TYR A 175 -4.50 -17.63 6.02
C TYR A 175 -3.66 -16.56 5.29
N THR A 176 -3.98 -15.27 5.46
CA THR A 176 -3.21 -14.17 4.87
C THR A 176 -1.86 -13.95 5.55
N GLY A 177 -1.68 -14.46 6.78
CA GLY A 177 -0.57 -14.12 7.66
C GLY A 177 -0.60 -12.68 8.19
N LEU A 178 -1.64 -11.91 7.86
CA LEU A 178 -1.84 -10.55 8.30
C LEU A 178 -2.84 -10.51 9.46
N GLN A 179 -2.64 -9.58 10.39
CA GLN A 179 -3.49 -9.41 11.56
C GLN A 179 -4.09 -7.99 11.54
N GLY A 180 -5.32 -7.83 11.06
CA GLY A 180 -5.95 -6.52 10.97
C GLY A 180 -7.45 -6.57 11.15
N ALA A 181 -8.06 -5.43 11.51
CA ALA A 181 -9.51 -5.34 11.54
C ALA A 181 -10.11 -5.37 10.13
N ILE A 182 -9.44 -4.66 9.20
CA ILE A 182 -9.75 -4.66 7.77
C ILE A 182 -8.46 -4.97 7.01
N ILE A 183 -8.50 -6.04 6.22
CA ILE A 183 -7.36 -6.58 5.50
C ILE A 183 -7.69 -6.53 4.00
N VAL A 184 -6.85 -5.84 3.23
CA VAL A 184 -6.88 -5.93 1.76
C VAL A 184 -5.80 -6.91 1.35
N TYR A 185 -6.20 -8.16 1.14
CA TYR A 185 -5.26 -9.25 0.84
C TYR A 185 -4.90 -9.27 -0.65
N GLY A 186 -5.83 -8.92 -1.54
CA GLY A 186 -5.53 -8.83 -2.96
C GLY A 186 -6.47 -7.88 -3.72
N SER A 187 -6.11 -7.57 -4.97
CA SER A 187 -6.97 -6.78 -5.86
C SER A 187 -6.58 -6.88 -7.33
N GLN A 188 -7.59 -6.98 -8.20
CA GLN A 188 -7.46 -6.88 -9.65
C GLN A 188 -7.64 -5.44 -10.21
N GLY A 189 -7.58 -4.37 -9.40
CA GLY A 189 -7.79 -2.99 -9.89
C GLY A 189 -8.17 -1.95 -8.83
N ASP A 190 -7.85 -0.68 -9.12
CA ASP A 190 -7.90 0.44 -8.18
C ASP A 190 -9.31 0.82 -7.67
N SER A 191 -9.36 1.56 -6.56
CA SER A 191 -10.49 2.37 -6.10
C SER A 191 -11.77 1.59 -5.81
N ARG A 192 -11.68 0.57 -4.95
CA ARG A 192 -12.81 -0.32 -4.67
C ARG A 192 -13.47 -0.12 -3.32
N ILE A 193 -12.77 0.46 -2.34
CA ILE A 193 -13.23 0.44 -0.94
C ILE A 193 -13.41 1.87 -0.42
N THR A 194 -14.61 2.18 0.06
CA THR A 194 -14.94 3.43 0.73
C THR A 194 -15.16 3.19 2.22
N LEU A 195 -14.44 3.94 3.06
CA LEU A 195 -14.67 3.99 4.50
C LEU A 195 -15.00 5.42 4.90
N THR A 196 -16.21 5.63 5.44
CA THR A 196 -16.67 6.94 5.90
C THR A 196 -17.27 6.82 7.30
N SER A 197 -16.86 7.69 8.22
CA SER A 197 -17.46 7.77 9.57
C SER A 197 -17.44 6.45 10.35
N CYS A 198 -16.41 5.63 10.15
CA CYS A 198 -16.27 4.34 10.82
C CYS A 198 -15.51 4.48 12.16
N THR A 199 -15.59 3.44 12.99
CA THR A 199 -14.76 3.31 14.20
C THR A 199 -14.03 1.97 14.16
N ILE A 200 -12.69 2.01 14.16
CA ILE A 200 -11.83 0.83 14.09
C ILE A 200 -11.05 0.75 15.40
N ARG A 201 -11.45 -0.16 16.29
CA ARG A 201 -10.97 -0.13 17.67
C ARG A 201 -10.69 -1.46 18.33
N GLN A 202 -9.81 -1.47 19.33
CA GLN A 202 -9.56 -2.65 20.17
C GLN A 202 -9.22 -3.92 19.38
N ASN A 203 -8.57 -3.77 18.23
CA ASN A 203 -8.13 -4.89 17.40
C ASN A 203 -6.71 -5.31 17.80
N ALA A 204 -6.33 -6.57 17.56
CA ALA A 204 -5.07 -7.14 18.06
C ALA A 204 -3.82 -6.42 17.56
N LYS A 205 -3.85 -5.94 16.30
CA LYS A 205 -2.70 -5.35 15.61
C LYS A 205 -3.13 -4.15 14.78
N GLN A 206 -3.24 -4.28 13.46
CA GLN A 206 -3.55 -3.15 12.59
C GLN A 206 -5.06 -2.84 12.59
N GLY A 207 -5.43 -1.56 12.53
CA GLY A 207 -6.79 -1.18 12.17
C GLY A 207 -7.09 -1.55 10.72
N ILE A 208 -6.34 -0.97 9.79
CA ILE A 208 -6.38 -1.30 8.36
C ILE A 208 -4.99 -1.74 7.88
N ILE A 209 -4.93 -2.82 7.10
CA ILE A 209 -3.72 -3.22 6.39
C ILE A 209 -4.00 -3.38 4.90
N ASN A 210 -3.20 -2.71 4.09
CA ASN A 210 -3.24 -2.80 2.63
C ASN A 210 -1.85 -2.60 2.05
N LEU A 211 -1.22 -3.72 1.68
CA LEU A 211 0.10 -3.75 1.06
C LEU A 211 0.02 -4.04 -0.45
N GLN A 212 -1.14 -3.80 -1.05
CA GLN A 212 -1.42 -4.08 -2.46
C GLN A 212 -1.46 -2.78 -3.26
N GLU A 213 -0.72 -2.73 -4.38
CA GLU A 213 -0.69 -1.54 -5.25
C GLU A 213 -2.04 -1.28 -5.91
N LYS A 214 -2.74 -2.35 -6.29
CA LYS A 214 -4.02 -2.32 -7.01
C LYS A 214 -5.24 -2.34 -6.10
N GLY A 215 -5.09 -2.47 -4.77
CA GLY A 215 -6.21 -2.57 -3.82
C GLY A 215 -6.69 -1.23 -3.29
N ALA A 216 -6.61 -0.17 -4.08
CA ALA A 216 -6.73 1.20 -3.57
C ALA A 216 -8.11 1.51 -2.98
N PHE A 217 -8.09 2.31 -1.92
CA PHE A 217 -9.29 2.91 -1.36
C PHE A 217 -9.79 3.99 -2.31
N VAL A 218 -11.10 4.17 -2.38
CA VAL A 218 -11.68 5.40 -2.97
C VAL A 218 -11.38 6.56 -2.02
N LYS A 219 -11.70 6.34 -0.74
CA LYS A 219 -11.44 7.29 0.35
C LYS A 219 -11.53 6.58 1.70
N ILE A 220 -10.74 7.07 2.65
CA ILE A 220 -10.91 6.82 4.08
C ILE A 220 -11.08 8.17 4.75
N GLU A 221 -12.26 8.47 5.28
CA GLU A 221 -12.56 9.79 5.86
C GLU A 221 -13.41 9.70 7.12
N SER A 222 -13.27 10.72 7.98
CA SER A 222 -14.03 10.87 9.22
C SER A 222 -14.03 9.63 10.12
N THR A 223 -13.03 8.76 9.95
CA THR A 223 -12.93 7.47 10.64
C THR A 223 -12.03 7.61 11.86
N THR A 224 -12.41 6.97 12.95
CA THR A 224 -11.66 6.99 14.22
C THR A 224 -10.94 5.66 14.42
N PHE A 225 -9.64 5.73 14.68
CA PHE A 225 -8.78 4.61 15.06
C PHE A 225 -8.40 4.79 16.53
N GLU A 226 -8.82 3.85 17.39
CA GLU A 226 -8.56 3.92 18.83
C GLU A 226 -8.23 2.55 19.46
N LYS A 227 -7.24 2.52 20.33
CA LYS A 227 -6.87 1.35 21.17
C LYS A 227 -6.60 0.05 20.38
N ASN A 228 -6.16 0.14 19.14
CA ASN A 228 -5.64 -0.99 18.37
C ASN A 228 -4.25 -1.37 18.91
N GLY A 229 -3.94 -2.66 19.01
CA GLY A 229 -2.69 -3.14 19.60
C GLY A 229 -1.43 -2.86 18.78
N GLY A 230 -1.58 -2.42 17.53
CA GLY A 230 -0.48 -2.11 16.61
C GLY A 230 -0.57 -0.69 16.05
N THR A 231 -0.99 -0.59 14.79
CA THR A 231 -1.06 0.69 14.05
C THR A 231 -2.49 0.97 13.65
N ALA A 232 -2.84 2.25 13.48
CA ALA A 232 -4.12 2.61 12.92
C ALA A 232 -4.23 2.08 11.48
N MET A 233 -3.16 2.29 10.72
CA MET A 233 -3.04 1.84 9.35
C MET A 233 -1.62 1.33 9.06
N ASN A 234 -1.51 0.30 8.22
CA ASN A 234 -0.28 -0.16 7.59
C ASN A 234 -0.49 -0.23 6.07
N LEU A 235 -0.03 0.80 5.35
CA LEU A 235 -0.37 1.01 3.94
C LEU A 235 0.88 1.12 3.05
N LEU A 236 0.74 0.84 1.76
CA LEU A 236 1.72 1.36 0.81
C LEU A 236 1.67 2.89 0.76
N ALA A 237 2.83 3.54 0.64
CA ALA A 237 2.95 4.99 0.55
C ALA A 237 2.12 5.58 -0.62
N GLN A 238 2.01 4.84 -1.73
CA GLN A 238 1.18 5.17 -2.90
C GLN A 238 -0.31 5.41 -2.56
N LEU A 239 -0.82 4.79 -1.48
CA LEU A 239 -2.23 4.83 -1.10
C LEU A 239 -2.57 6.03 -0.21
N MET A 240 -1.58 6.78 0.27
CA MET A 240 -1.81 7.85 1.24
C MET A 240 -2.70 8.98 0.71
N GLY A 241 -2.73 9.23 -0.61
CA GLY A 241 -3.62 10.22 -1.21
C GLY A 241 -5.12 9.91 -1.07
N GLN A 242 -5.48 8.71 -0.59
CA GLN A 242 -6.87 8.29 -0.36
C GLN A 242 -7.28 8.44 1.11
N VAL A 243 -6.35 8.79 2.00
CA VAL A 243 -6.61 9.02 3.42
C VAL A 243 -6.91 10.50 3.63
N ALA A 244 -8.08 10.83 4.16
CA ALA A 244 -8.44 12.21 4.47
C ALA A 244 -7.82 12.69 5.80
N ASP A 245 -7.68 14.00 5.95
CA ASP A 245 -7.23 14.66 7.18
C ASP A 245 -8.29 14.70 8.30
N SER A 246 -9.55 14.40 7.97
CA SER A 246 -10.66 14.31 8.92
C SER A 246 -10.64 13.07 9.81
N ASN A 247 -9.74 12.12 9.55
CA ASN A 247 -9.57 10.92 10.36
C ASN A 247 -8.91 11.24 11.72
N LYS A 248 -9.20 10.41 12.71
CA LYS A 248 -8.66 10.53 14.08
C LYS A 248 -7.85 9.29 14.42
N PHE A 249 -6.70 9.49 15.04
CA PHE A 249 -5.71 8.44 15.28
C PHE A 249 -5.19 8.53 16.71
N ASP A 250 -5.37 7.48 17.50
CA ASP A 250 -4.64 7.28 18.76
C ASP A 250 -3.29 6.60 18.50
N GLU A 251 -3.19 5.82 17.43
CA GLU A 251 -2.02 5.03 17.07
C GLU A 251 -1.23 5.63 15.91
N LYS A 252 -0.04 5.07 15.67
CA LYS A 252 0.79 5.43 14.52
C LYS A 252 0.20 4.95 13.19
N ILE A 253 0.59 5.60 12.11
CA ILE A 253 0.42 5.12 10.73
C ILE A 253 1.77 4.66 10.21
N THR A 254 1.85 3.44 9.70
CA THR A 254 3.04 2.90 9.03
C THR A 254 2.87 2.86 7.52
N ILE A 255 3.92 3.25 6.80
CA ILE A 255 3.97 3.27 5.35
C ILE A 255 5.26 2.65 4.81
N SER A 256 5.18 2.15 3.58
CA SER A 256 6.35 1.63 2.86
C SER A 256 6.10 1.54 1.35
N GLY A 257 7.15 1.23 0.59
CA GLY A 257 7.04 0.73 -0.77
C GLY A 257 7.06 1.80 -1.86
N LYS A 258 6.69 1.39 -3.06
CA LYS A 258 6.86 2.18 -4.28
C LYS A 258 5.79 3.27 -4.43
N ILE A 259 6.18 4.34 -5.11
CA ILE A 259 5.33 5.39 -5.66
C ILE A 259 5.62 5.41 -7.16
N HIS A 260 4.70 4.85 -7.93
CA HIS A 260 4.74 4.75 -9.40
C HIS A 260 3.64 5.60 -10.05
N ARG A 261 2.81 6.28 -9.24
CA ARG A 261 1.83 7.29 -9.65
C ARG A 261 1.91 8.49 -8.72
N SER A 262 1.73 9.70 -9.25
CA SER A 262 1.78 10.92 -8.44
C SER A 262 0.78 10.87 -7.28
N VAL A 263 1.25 11.21 -6.09
CA VAL A 263 0.46 11.17 -4.86
C VAL A 263 0.80 12.39 -4.00
N THR A 264 -0.23 12.98 -3.40
CA THR A 264 -0.08 13.99 -2.35
C THR A 264 -0.48 13.36 -1.03
N PHE A 265 0.40 13.42 -0.03
CA PHE A 265 0.07 12.94 1.30
C PHE A 265 -0.96 13.85 1.98
N PRO A 266 -1.78 13.32 2.88
CA PRO A 266 -2.70 14.14 3.65
C PRO A 266 -1.97 14.95 4.71
N LYS A 267 -2.54 16.10 5.05
CA LYS A 267 -2.02 16.96 6.12
C LYS A 267 -2.51 16.45 7.47
N LEU A 268 -1.80 15.49 8.04
CA LEU A 268 -2.11 14.93 9.36
C LEU A 268 -1.33 15.63 10.47
N ALA A 269 -1.92 15.66 11.67
CA ALA A 269 -1.26 16.19 12.87
C ALA A 269 -0.27 15.19 13.52
N ILE A 270 -0.22 13.94 13.02
CA ILE A 270 0.66 12.88 13.50
C ILE A 270 1.74 12.56 12.44
N PRO A 271 2.91 12.03 12.86
CA PRO A 271 3.95 11.62 11.92
C PRO A 271 3.59 10.35 11.14
N PHE A 272 4.18 10.21 9.96
CA PHE A 272 4.18 8.97 9.18
C PHE A 272 5.42 8.13 9.51
N PHE A 273 5.23 6.86 9.86
CA PHE A 273 6.32 5.95 10.19
C PHE A 273 6.69 5.11 8.97
N VAL A 274 7.92 5.27 8.49
CA VAL A 274 8.45 4.58 7.31
C VAL A 274 9.11 3.28 7.78
N ASP A 275 8.39 2.16 7.64
CA ASP A 275 8.84 0.84 8.09
C ASP A 275 9.55 0.04 6.98
N GLY A 276 9.47 0.53 5.74
CA GLY A 276 10.24 0.10 4.59
C GLY A 276 10.44 1.29 3.64
N SER A 277 11.53 1.29 2.86
CA SER A 277 11.91 2.42 2.00
C SER A 277 10.78 2.92 1.09
N ILE A 278 10.82 4.21 0.78
CA ILE A 278 9.93 4.84 -0.19
C ILE A 278 10.71 5.02 -1.50
N ASP A 279 10.27 4.29 -2.52
CA ASP A 279 10.89 4.26 -3.83
C ASP A 279 10.02 5.04 -4.82
N ILE A 280 10.51 6.15 -5.37
CA ILE A 280 9.71 7.02 -6.24
C ILE A 280 10.24 6.92 -7.66
N GLY A 281 9.45 6.39 -8.57
CA GLY A 281 9.83 6.34 -9.96
C GLY A 281 8.91 5.47 -10.82
N ASP A 282 8.82 5.86 -12.10
CA ASP A 282 8.28 5.03 -13.18
C ASP A 282 8.99 5.40 -14.50
N ASP A 283 9.21 4.44 -15.40
CA ASP A 283 9.86 4.68 -16.70
C ASP A 283 8.91 5.30 -17.73
N GLU A 284 7.61 5.02 -17.67
CA GLU A 284 6.61 5.48 -18.63
C GLU A 284 5.91 6.77 -18.17
N ASN A 285 5.56 6.84 -16.88
CA ASN A 285 4.76 7.90 -16.28
C ASN A 285 5.43 8.44 -15.00
N PRO A 286 6.49 9.27 -15.11
CA PRO A 286 7.27 9.71 -13.96
C PRO A 286 6.43 10.33 -12.83
N PRO A 287 6.40 9.72 -11.63
CA PRO A 287 5.53 10.15 -10.55
C PRO A 287 6.16 11.26 -9.70
N THR A 288 5.31 12.02 -9.02
CA THR A 288 5.71 12.99 -8.00
C THR A 288 5.09 12.64 -6.65
N LEU A 289 5.91 12.47 -5.62
CA LEU A 289 5.46 12.50 -4.22
C LEU A 289 5.43 13.95 -3.74
N THR A 290 4.25 14.44 -3.34
CA THR A 290 4.09 15.76 -2.73
C THR A 290 3.76 15.65 -1.25
N LEU A 291 4.54 16.32 -0.41
CA LEU A 291 4.38 16.33 1.04
C LEU A 291 3.90 17.72 1.52
N PRO A 292 2.76 17.81 2.24
CA PRO A 292 2.29 19.07 2.81
C PRO A 292 3.26 19.69 3.82
N GLU A 293 3.21 21.02 3.99
CA GLU A 293 3.98 21.71 5.03
C GLU A 293 3.66 21.19 6.43
N GLY A 294 4.71 21.00 7.24
CA GLY A 294 4.61 20.46 8.60
C GLY A 294 4.57 18.93 8.66
N THR A 295 4.65 18.23 7.51
CA THR A 295 4.75 16.77 7.50
C THR A 295 6.01 16.31 8.24
N VAL A 296 5.88 15.24 9.02
CA VAL A 296 7.00 14.57 9.69
C VAL A 296 7.04 13.10 9.25
N LEU A 297 8.15 12.66 8.67
CA LEU A 297 8.42 11.25 8.37
C LEU A 297 9.48 10.70 9.34
N ARG A 298 9.20 9.55 9.92
CA ARG A 298 10.05 8.84 10.89
C ARG A 298 10.52 7.51 10.32
N PHE A 299 11.82 7.40 10.05
CA PHE A 299 12.42 6.28 9.34
C PHE A 299 12.93 5.21 10.29
N LYS A 300 12.53 3.97 10.04
CA LYS A 300 13.14 2.80 10.67
C LYS A 300 14.59 2.64 10.16
N ALA A 301 15.43 1.96 10.95
CA ALA A 301 16.75 1.55 10.49
C ALA A 301 16.68 0.84 9.14
N GLU A 302 17.72 1.06 8.33
CA GLU A 302 17.84 0.49 6.98
C GLU A 302 16.72 0.89 6.01
N THR A 303 16.16 2.10 6.18
CA THR A 303 15.19 2.69 5.26
C THR A 303 15.62 4.08 4.78
N GLY A 304 15.04 4.53 3.67
CA GLY A 304 15.28 5.86 3.11
C GLY A 304 14.23 6.25 2.08
N ILE A 305 14.44 7.40 1.46
CA ILE A 305 13.71 7.80 0.24
C ILE A 305 14.66 7.67 -0.94
N PHE A 306 14.23 6.97 -1.99
CA PHE A 306 14.99 6.81 -3.23
C PHE A 306 14.19 7.40 -4.38
N VAL A 307 14.60 8.58 -4.85
CA VAL A 307 13.98 9.25 -5.98
C VAL A 307 14.62 8.75 -7.27
N ALA A 308 13.79 8.51 -8.29
CA ALA A 308 14.16 7.85 -9.53
C ALA A 308 14.72 6.43 -9.32
N SER A 309 14.08 5.67 -8.41
CA SER A 309 14.42 4.27 -8.11
C SER A 309 14.21 3.34 -9.32
N GLU A 310 13.17 3.61 -10.11
CA GLU A 310 12.79 2.90 -11.33
C GLU A 310 12.33 3.97 -12.31
N GLY A 311 13.06 4.22 -13.40
CA GLY A 311 12.77 5.37 -14.26
C GLY A 311 12.91 6.74 -13.57
N ALA A 312 12.15 7.73 -14.05
CA ALA A 312 12.23 9.10 -13.54
C ALA A 312 11.19 9.33 -12.43
N GLY A 313 11.47 10.26 -11.52
CA GLY A 313 10.57 10.58 -10.42
C GLY A 313 10.96 11.86 -9.69
N ALA A 314 10.06 12.34 -8.83
CA ALA A 314 10.21 13.60 -8.10
C ALA A 314 9.74 13.51 -6.64
N LEU A 315 10.44 14.19 -5.74
CA LEU A 315 9.99 14.48 -4.38
C LEU A 315 9.80 16.00 -4.22
N VAL A 316 8.59 16.43 -3.86
CA VAL A 316 8.29 17.84 -3.58
C VAL A 316 7.92 17.98 -2.10
N ALA A 317 8.76 18.68 -1.36
CA ALA A 317 8.62 18.89 0.07
C ALA A 317 9.00 20.34 0.44
N ARG A 318 8.12 20.99 1.21
CA ARG A 318 8.38 22.28 1.83
C ARG A 318 8.12 22.21 3.32
N LYS A 319 9.06 22.67 4.17
CA LYS A 319 8.96 22.61 5.64
C LYS A 319 8.57 21.22 6.16
N VAL A 320 9.21 20.20 5.62
CA VAL A 320 9.04 18.80 6.03
C VAL A 320 10.22 18.39 6.89
N THR A 321 9.95 17.58 7.92
CA THR A 321 10.99 16.97 8.76
C THR A 321 11.11 15.48 8.44
N PHE A 322 12.32 15.04 8.09
CA PHE A 322 12.70 13.64 7.90
C PHE A 322 13.64 13.25 9.05
N THR A 323 13.27 12.26 9.87
CA THR A 323 13.98 11.97 11.12
C THR A 323 13.91 10.49 11.50
N SER A 324 14.62 10.10 12.55
CA SER A 324 14.63 8.72 13.09
C SER A 324 13.28 8.33 13.69
N ASN A 325 12.93 7.05 13.56
CA ASN A 325 11.82 6.41 14.27
C ASN A 325 12.18 6.04 15.72
N LEU A 326 13.45 6.04 16.10
CA LEU A 326 13.85 5.69 17.45
C LEU A 326 13.40 6.74 18.48
N PRO A 327 12.98 6.32 19.69
CA PRO A 327 12.63 7.24 20.77
C PRO A 327 13.84 8.03 21.29
N THR A 328 15.06 7.55 21.03
CA THR A 328 16.32 8.24 21.32
C THR A 328 17.17 8.20 20.05
N PRO A 329 16.99 9.18 19.15
CA PRO A 329 17.70 9.20 17.88
C PRO A 329 19.22 9.34 18.03
N LYS A 330 19.96 8.72 17.10
CA LYS A 330 21.40 8.91 16.94
C LYS A 330 21.74 9.10 15.46
N ALA A 331 22.90 9.70 15.20
CA ALA A 331 23.46 9.80 13.85
C ALA A 331 23.51 8.41 13.18
N GLY A 332 23.11 8.34 11.91
CA GLY A 332 23.12 7.07 11.16
C GLY A 332 21.97 6.11 11.51
N ASP A 333 20.85 6.61 12.03
CA ASP A 333 19.69 5.77 12.34
C ASP A 333 18.94 5.28 11.10
N TRP A 334 19.10 5.95 9.97
CA TRP A 334 18.48 5.61 8.70
C TRP A 334 19.36 6.12 7.55
N TYR A 335 19.09 5.68 6.32
CA TYR A 335 19.97 5.96 5.19
C TYR A 335 20.01 7.46 4.87
N GLY A 336 18.86 8.05 4.58
CA GLY A 336 18.77 9.42 4.08
C GLY A 336 17.85 9.52 2.87
N ILE A 337 18.00 10.62 2.14
CA ILE A 337 17.32 10.87 0.87
C ILE A 337 18.32 10.71 -0.26
N THR A 338 18.05 9.81 -1.19
CA THR A 338 18.88 9.59 -2.39
C THR A 338 18.16 10.13 -3.62
N LEU A 339 18.83 11.01 -4.37
CA LEU A 339 18.40 11.49 -5.67
C LEU A 339 19.21 10.77 -6.75
N ARG A 340 18.58 9.84 -7.47
CA ARG A 340 19.23 9.07 -8.53
C ARG A 340 19.31 9.83 -9.85
N GLU A 341 20.07 9.32 -10.82
CA GLU A 341 20.40 10.01 -12.08
C GLU A 341 19.17 10.55 -12.84
N LYS A 342 18.07 9.78 -12.88
CA LYS A 342 16.82 10.16 -13.59
C LYS A 342 15.89 11.07 -12.76
N THR A 343 16.33 11.58 -11.61
CA THR A 343 15.54 12.50 -10.79
C THR A 343 15.20 13.77 -11.57
N THR A 344 13.94 14.16 -11.54
CA THR A 344 13.44 15.37 -12.23
C THR A 344 12.47 16.11 -11.33
N GLY A 345 12.55 17.44 -11.28
CA GLY A 345 11.53 18.27 -10.60
C GLY A 345 11.44 18.10 -9.07
N THR A 346 12.43 17.49 -8.42
CA THR A 346 12.48 17.40 -6.95
C THR A 346 12.67 18.78 -6.32
N SER A 347 11.93 19.12 -5.27
CA SER A 347 12.15 20.34 -4.50
C SER A 347 12.18 20.04 -3.01
N LEU A 348 13.25 20.43 -2.33
CA LEU A 348 13.44 20.35 -0.89
C LEU A 348 13.63 21.77 -0.34
N GLU A 349 12.54 22.41 0.06
CA GLU A 349 12.53 23.80 0.50
C GLU A 349 12.29 23.90 2.01
N GLU A 350 13.16 24.58 2.74
CA GLU A 350 13.01 24.76 4.20
C GLU A 350 12.85 23.42 4.96
N CYS A 351 13.34 22.32 4.40
CA CYS A 351 13.22 20.99 4.97
C CYS A 351 14.31 20.72 6.01
N VAL A 352 14.05 19.75 6.89
CA VAL A 352 15.01 19.30 7.90
C VAL A 352 15.25 17.80 7.75
N ILE A 353 16.51 17.39 7.64
CA ILE A 353 16.94 15.99 7.65
C ILE A 353 17.75 15.76 8.93
N GLU A 354 17.29 14.88 9.81
CA GLU A 354 17.91 14.64 11.12
C GLU A 354 18.27 13.16 11.30
N PHE A 355 19.40 12.90 11.98
CA PHE A 355 19.80 11.55 12.43
C PHE A 355 20.00 10.54 11.29
N ALA A 356 20.20 11.03 10.07
CA ALA A 356 20.40 10.22 8.86
C ALA A 356 21.88 9.92 8.60
N GLY A 357 22.18 9.40 7.41
CA GLY A 357 23.55 9.29 6.90
C GLY A 357 24.22 7.96 7.16
N GLN A 358 23.46 6.93 7.51
CA GLN A 358 23.94 5.55 7.49
C GLN A 358 24.35 5.19 6.05
N ALA A 359 25.41 4.40 5.90
CA ALA A 359 25.78 3.84 4.60
C ALA A 359 24.58 3.08 3.99
N GLY A 360 24.09 3.56 2.85
CA GLY A 360 22.97 3.00 2.12
C GLY A 360 23.39 2.23 0.87
N PRO A 361 22.43 1.68 0.11
CA PRO A 361 22.71 0.86 -1.07
C PRO A 361 23.37 1.63 -2.23
N ILE A 362 23.26 2.97 -2.25
CA ILE A 362 23.70 3.83 -3.37
C ILE A 362 24.82 4.80 -2.93
N GLY A 363 25.03 4.98 -1.63
CA GLY A 363 26.07 5.88 -1.12
C GLY A 363 25.90 6.20 0.35
N ASN A 364 26.79 7.06 0.85
CA ASN A 364 26.84 7.46 2.25
C ASN A 364 26.45 8.95 2.36
N GLY A 365 25.38 9.26 3.07
CA GLY A 365 24.95 10.65 3.25
C GLY A 365 23.49 10.80 3.64
N ALA A 366 23.19 11.79 4.48
CA ALA A 366 21.83 12.20 4.79
C ALA A 366 21.09 12.69 3.54
N LEU A 367 21.81 13.34 2.63
CA LEU A 367 21.42 13.60 1.26
C LEU A 367 22.47 12.99 0.32
N VAL A 368 22.03 12.11 -0.59
CA VAL A 368 22.87 11.48 -1.62
C VAL A 368 22.41 11.93 -3.00
N VAL A 369 23.35 12.27 -3.89
CA VAL A 369 23.11 12.49 -5.32
C VAL A 369 23.95 11.49 -6.12
N GLU A 370 23.28 10.64 -6.90
CA GLU A 370 23.91 9.65 -7.78
C GLU A 370 24.27 10.26 -9.15
N GLY A 371 25.38 9.81 -9.73
CA GLY A 371 25.82 10.13 -11.10
C GLY A 371 26.89 11.22 -11.19
N ASP A 372 27.26 11.57 -12.42
CA ASP A 372 28.35 12.51 -12.74
C ASP A 372 27.88 13.98 -12.86
N SER A 373 26.58 14.24 -12.68
CA SER A 373 25.96 15.55 -12.92
C SER A 373 25.94 16.46 -11.69
N VAL A 374 25.93 17.78 -11.94
CA VAL A 374 25.31 18.79 -11.04
C VAL A 374 23.88 18.34 -10.69
N ILE A 375 23.34 18.74 -9.52
CA ILE A 375 21.99 18.41 -9.02
C ILE A 375 21.02 18.00 -10.16
N PRO A 376 20.40 16.80 -10.11
CA PRO A 376 19.59 16.26 -11.21
C PRO A 376 18.63 17.30 -11.78
N LYS A 377 18.42 17.29 -13.11
CA LYS A 377 17.77 18.39 -13.85
C LYS A 377 16.50 18.90 -13.16
N ASN A 378 16.47 20.20 -12.84
CA ASN A 378 15.39 20.89 -12.13
C ASN A 378 15.17 20.50 -10.67
N ALA A 379 16.05 19.70 -10.06
CA ALA A 379 16.01 19.48 -8.63
C ALA A 379 16.56 20.70 -7.88
N LYS A 380 15.96 21.02 -6.74
CA LYS A 380 16.30 22.20 -5.92
C LYS A 380 16.35 21.81 -4.46
N ALA A 381 17.35 22.29 -3.75
CA ALA A 381 17.39 22.26 -2.29
C ALA A 381 17.77 23.64 -1.78
N THR A 382 16.85 24.29 -1.07
CA THR A 382 17.05 25.65 -0.53
C THR A 382 16.60 25.69 0.92
N LYS A 383 17.38 26.35 1.76
CA LYS A 383 17.20 26.41 3.22
C LYS A 383 17.06 25.02 3.84
N LEU A 384 17.67 24.01 3.23
CA LEU A 384 17.73 22.65 3.76
C LEU A 384 18.63 22.65 4.99
N SER A 385 18.19 22.01 6.08
CA SER A 385 18.97 21.84 7.30
C SER A 385 19.23 20.37 7.57
N ILE A 386 20.50 19.96 7.52
CA ILE A 386 20.94 18.62 7.90
C ILE A 386 21.48 18.70 9.33
N LYS A 387 21.01 17.84 10.23
CA LYS A 387 21.42 17.86 11.63
C LYS A 387 21.75 16.47 12.16
N SER A 388 22.82 16.38 12.95
CA SER A 388 23.19 15.15 13.66
C SER A 388 23.26 13.94 12.72
N ALA A 389 23.71 14.15 11.49
CA ALA A 389 23.90 13.08 10.52
C ALA A 389 25.25 12.40 10.74
N GLU A 390 25.34 11.10 10.47
CA GLU A 390 26.63 10.38 10.50
C GLU A 390 27.53 10.87 9.35
N THR A 391 26.96 10.90 8.16
CA THR A 391 27.51 11.58 6.98
C THR A 391 26.45 12.54 6.46
N ALA A 392 26.75 13.83 6.29
CA ALA A 392 25.76 14.80 5.83
C ALA A 392 25.48 14.69 4.31
N TRP A 393 26.50 14.36 3.52
CA TRP A 393 26.46 14.45 2.06
C TRP A 393 27.20 13.29 1.40
N GLY A 394 26.65 12.77 0.29
CA GLY A 394 27.33 11.89 -0.65
C GLY A 394 26.97 12.22 -2.09
N GLY A 395 27.95 12.24 -3.00
CA GLY A 395 27.72 12.53 -4.41
C GLY A 395 28.88 13.31 -5.05
N PRO A 396 28.77 13.65 -6.35
CA PRO A 396 29.85 14.31 -7.08
C PRO A 396 30.13 15.72 -6.56
N ALA A 397 31.40 16.15 -6.67
CA ALA A 397 31.85 17.47 -6.24
C ALA A 397 31.01 18.61 -6.86
N ALA A 398 30.67 18.50 -8.14
CA ALA A 398 29.87 19.52 -8.84
C ALA A 398 28.46 19.70 -8.27
N ALA A 399 27.79 18.62 -7.84
CA ALA A 399 26.49 18.71 -7.18
C ALA A 399 26.62 19.31 -5.77
N CYS A 400 27.70 18.98 -5.08
CA CYS A 400 27.99 19.54 -3.78
C CYS A 400 28.24 21.05 -3.84
N GLU A 401 29.06 21.53 -4.78
CA GLU A 401 29.35 22.95 -4.98
C GLU A 401 28.07 23.74 -5.27
N GLU A 402 27.17 23.17 -6.08
CA GLU A 402 25.87 23.77 -6.33
C GLU A 402 25.07 23.92 -5.03
N LEU A 403 24.96 22.87 -4.22
CA LEU A 403 24.23 22.91 -2.94
C LEU A 403 24.86 23.85 -1.90
N ALA A 404 26.17 24.08 -1.99
CA ALA A 404 26.94 24.94 -1.10
C ALA A 404 26.82 26.44 -1.40
N LYS A 405 26.19 26.83 -2.53
CA LYS A 405 26.00 28.25 -2.84
C LYS A 405 25.21 28.96 -1.75
N ALA A 406 25.74 30.11 -1.31
CA ALA A 406 25.17 30.90 -0.22
C ALA A 406 23.72 31.34 -0.47
N GLU A 407 23.34 31.56 -1.73
CA GLU A 407 21.96 31.93 -2.12
C GLU A 407 20.92 30.85 -1.78
N HIS A 408 21.34 29.59 -1.73
CA HIS A 408 20.45 28.49 -1.32
C HIS A 408 20.25 28.45 0.19
N GLY A 409 21.21 28.95 0.99
CA GLY A 409 21.09 29.01 2.45
C GLY A 409 21.02 27.65 3.15
N ASN A 410 21.58 26.59 2.54
CA ASN A 410 21.63 25.25 3.12
C ASN A 410 22.60 25.18 4.31
N THR A 411 22.31 24.32 5.28
CA THR A 411 23.08 24.21 6.52
C THR A 411 23.35 22.77 6.95
N VAL A 412 24.48 22.55 7.61
CA VAL A 412 24.80 21.33 8.39
C VAL A 412 25.10 21.74 9.82
N ASP A 413 24.34 21.21 10.78
CA ASP A 413 24.47 21.52 12.22
C ASP A 413 24.54 23.03 12.51
N GLY A 414 23.69 23.80 11.82
CA GLY A 414 23.56 25.26 11.97
C GLY A 414 24.67 26.09 11.30
N LYS A 415 25.64 25.45 10.63
CA LYS A 415 26.68 26.13 9.84
C LYS A 415 26.32 26.07 8.36
N PRO A 416 26.76 27.04 7.53
CA PRO A 416 26.60 26.96 6.08
C PRO A 416 27.09 25.61 5.54
N PHE A 417 26.34 25.01 4.62
CA PHE A 417 26.73 23.75 3.98
C PHE A 417 28.05 23.94 3.22
N THR A 418 29.02 23.06 3.49
CA THR A 418 30.33 23.05 2.83
C THR A 418 30.63 21.66 2.34
N CYS A 419 31.25 21.55 1.18
CA CYS A 419 31.69 20.26 0.66
C CYS A 419 32.75 19.63 1.56
N PRO A 420 32.65 18.31 1.83
CA PRO A 420 33.71 17.60 2.52
C PRO A 420 35.00 17.73 1.70
N LYS A 421 36.12 17.91 2.39
CA LYS A 421 37.43 17.91 1.72
C LYS A 421 37.72 16.47 1.29
N GLU A 422 38.06 16.27 0.02
CA GLU A 422 38.61 15.00 -0.44
C GLU A 422 39.86 14.70 0.40
N GLU A 423 39.89 13.53 1.04
CA GLU A 423 41.06 13.04 1.80
C GLU A 423 42.16 12.48 0.89
#